data_AF-A0A3N1XCM2-F1
#
_entry.id   AF-A0A3N1XCM2-F1
#
_cell.length_a   1.000
_cell.length_b   1.000
_cell.length_c   1.000
_cell.angle_alpha   90.00
_cell.angle_beta   90.00
_cell.angle_gamma   90.00
#
_symmetry.space_group_name_H-M   'P 1'
#
loop_
_entity.id
_entity.type
_entity.pdbx_description
1 polymer ?
#
loop_
_entity_poly.entity_id
_entity_poly.type
_entity_poly.pdbx_seq_one_letter_code
_entity_poly.pdbx_strand_id
1 'polypeptide(L)'
;MTTRTEVIDILNDLLKNAHDGHQGYLAAAKETHSPYLQNTFQTLAEHHARTAADLAALVQHHGGEAVDHGSATGAVHRGWLKVKAAVGADSDASILDEAERGEDANVARYRKALKADSLPADVLATIDRQAQAAQRSHDEIKAMRDAAKAKA
;
A
#
# COMPACT_ATOMS: atom_id res chain seq x y z
N MET A 1 19.53 10.05 16.59
CA MET A 1 19.76 8.60 16.45
C MET A 1 18.50 7.88 16.85
N THR A 2 17.87 7.17 15.92
CA THR A 2 16.66 6.37 16.14
C THR A 2 16.94 5.20 17.07
N THR A 3 16.09 5.03 18.09
CA THR A 3 16.12 3.94 19.06
C THR A 3 15.53 2.66 18.46
N ARG A 4 15.82 1.51 19.06
CA ARG A 4 15.24 0.21 18.63
C ARG A 4 13.71 0.24 18.63
N THR A 5 13.08 0.84 19.64
CA THR A 5 11.62 0.97 19.72
C THR A 5 11.07 1.79 18.55
N GLU A 6 11.71 2.91 18.23
CA GLU A 6 11.29 3.74 17.09
C GLU A 6 11.49 3.01 15.75
N VAL A 7 12.54 2.19 15.59
CA VAL A 7 12.70 1.32 14.41
C VAL A 7 11.53 0.34 14.29
N ILE A 8 11.18 -0.34 15.38
CA ILE A 8 10.05 -1.28 15.42
C ILE A 8 8.74 -0.56 15.09
N ASP A 9 8.52 0.64 15.63
CA ASP A 9 7.32 1.43 15.38
C ASP A 9 7.20 1.85 13.90
N ILE A 10 8.31 2.27 13.28
CA ILE A 10 8.37 2.61 11.86
C ILE A 10 8.04 1.38 11.00
N LEU A 11 8.67 0.24 11.28
CA LEU A 11 8.43 -1.00 10.55
C LEU A 11 6.98 -1.48 10.69
N ASN A 12 6.41 -1.40 11.89
CA ASN A 12 5.02 -1.77 12.13
C ASN A 12 4.00 -0.81 11.50
N ASP A 13 4.32 0.49 11.35
CA ASP A 13 3.48 1.43 10.58
C ASP A 13 3.44 1.06 9.10
N LEU A 14 4.60 0.73 8.51
CA LEU A 14 4.68 0.26 7.13
C LEU A 14 3.99 -1.10 6.95
N LEU A 15 4.15 -2.02 7.90
CA LEU A 15 3.54 -3.35 7.88
C LEU A 15 2.00 -3.28 7.92
N LYS A 16 1.43 -2.45 8.79
CA LYS A 16 -0.03 -2.18 8.81
C LYS A 16 -0.51 -1.67 7.45
N ASN A 17 0.24 -0.76 6.84
CA ASN A 17 -0.12 -0.22 5.53
C ASN A 17 -0.03 -1.27 4.42
N ALA A 18 0.95 -2.18 4.47
CA ALA A 18 1.05 -3.30 3.54
C ALA A 18 -0.12 -4.27 3.69
N HIS A 19 -0.56 -4.57 4.92
CA HIS A 19 -1.78 -5.35 5.15
C HIS A 19 -3.03 -4.66 4.61
N ASP A 20 -3.18 -3.35 4.87
CA ASP A 20 -4.29 -2.55 4.34
C ASP A 20 -4.32 -2.57 2.81
N GLY A 21 -3.15 -2.41 2.16
CA GLY A 21 -2.99 -2.48 0.71
C GLY A 21 -3.37 -3.85 0.15
N HIS A 22 -2.87 -4.93 0.76
CA HIS A 22 -3.18 -6.30 0.34
C HIS A 22 -4.69 -6.58 0.34
N GLN A 23 -5.36 -6.33 1.46
CA GLN A 23 -6.81 -6.55 1.57
C GLN A 23 -7.60 -5.64 0.64
N GLY A 24 -7.14 -4.40 0.52
CA GLY A 24 -7.72 -3.39 -0.33
C GLY A 24 -7.76 -3.77 -1.81
N TYR A 25 -6.62 -4.21 -2.33
CA TYR A 25 -6.51 -4.65 -3.73
C TYR A 25 -7.24 -5.96 -4.00
N LEU A 26 -7.30 -6.89 -3.03
CA LEU A 26 -8.15 -8.07 -3.16
C LEU A 26 -9.64 -7.71 -3.27
N ALA A 27 -10.09 -6.67 -2.55
CA ALA A 27 -11.46 -6.17 -2.69
C ALA A 27 -11.68 -5.53 -4.07
N ALA A 28 -10.78 -4.63 -4.50
CA ALA A 28 -10.87 -3.98 -5.81
C ALA A 28 -10.88 -4.99 -6.97
N ALA A 29 -10.05 -6.04 -6.90
CA ALA A 29 -10.00 -7.11 -7.89
C ALA A 29 -11.28 -7.94 -8.01
N LYS A 30 -12.10 -8.01 -6.95
CA LYS A 30 -13.37 -8.75 -6.95
C LYS A 30 -14.51 -7.96 -7.58
N GLU A 31 -14.37 -6.65 -7.67
CA GLU A 31 -15.50 -5.75 -7.91
C GLU A 31 -15.37 -4.99 -9.22
N THR A 32 -14.15 -4.89 -9.77
CA THR A 32 -13.98 -4.47 -11.16
C THR A 32 -14.54 -5.51 -12.14
N HIS A 33 -15.21 -5.03 -13.18
CA HIS A 33 -15.66 -5.86 -14.30
C HIS A 33 -14.61 -5.99 -15.42
N SER A 34 -13.52 -5.22 -15.34
CA SER A 34 -12.43 -5.22 -16.31
C SER A 34 -11.44 -6.34 -15.99
N PRO A 35 -11.28 -7.37 -16.86
CA PRO A 35 -10.32 -8.46 -16.60
C PRO A 35 -8.88 -7.96 -16.46
N TYR A 36 -8.55 -6.87 -17.18
CA TYR A 36 -7.25 -6.21 -17.07
C TYR A 36 -7.02 -5.62 -15.68
N LEU A 37 -7.99 -4.87 -15.14
CA LEU A 37 -7.88 -4.29 -13.80
C LEU A 37 -7.93 -5.37 -12.71
N GLN A 38 -8.71 -6.42 -12.91
CA GLN A 38 -8.73 -7.55 -11.99
C GLN A 38 -7.34 -8.17 -11.84
N ASN A 39 -6.65 -8.47 -12.95
CA ASN A 39 -5.29 -9.01 -12.92
C ASN A 39 -4.28 -8.02 -12.30
N THR A 40 -4.42 -6.74 -12.62
CA THR A 40 -3.57 -5.67 -12.08
C THR A 40 -3.70 -5.59 -10.56
N PHE A 41 -4.92 -5.53 -10.02
CA PHE A 41 -5.15 -5.47 -8.59
C PHE A 41 -4.73 -6.75 -7.87
N GLN A 42 -4.88 -7.93 -8.47
CA GLN A 42 -4.32 -9.16 -7.90
C GLN A 42 -2.79 -9.09 -7.77
N THR A 43 -2.12 -8.61 -8.82
CA THR A 43 -0.66 -8.43 -8.81
C THR A 43 -0.21 -7.46 -7.71
N LEU A 44 -0.93 -6.36 -7.53
CA LEU A 44 -0.67 -5.38 -6.46
C LEU A 44 -0.94 -5.97 -5.07
N ALA A 45 -2.02 -6.75 -4.91
CA ALA A 45 -2.30 -7.44 -3.66
C ALA A 45 -1.14 -8.37 -3.27
N GLU A 46 -0.62 -9.17 -4.19
CA GLU A 46 0.53 -10.04 -3.93
C GLU A 46 1.81 -9.26 -3.62
N HIS A 47 2.02 -8.12 -4.29
CA HIS A 47 3.15 -7.24 -3.97
C HIS A 47 3.09 -6.77 -2.52
N HIS A 48 1.92 -6.30 -2.07
CA HIS A 48 1.71 -5.88 -0.69
C HIS A 48 1.86 -7.03 0.32
N ALA A 49 1.44 -8.25 -0.02
CA ALA A 49 1.66 -9.43 0.82
C ALA A 49 3.15 -9.76 1.01
N ARG A 50 3.95 -9.70 -0.07
CA ARG A 50 5.41 -9.90 -0.01
C ARG A 50 6.09 -8.80 0.82
N THR A 51 5.68 -7.56 0.62
CA THR A 51 6.15 -6.41 1.41
C THR A 51 5.86 -6.59 2.90
N ALA A 52 4.65 -7.05 3.26
CA ALA A 52 4.30 -7.34 4.63
C ALA A 52 5.19 -8.44 5.24
N ALA A 53 5.44 -9.53 4.51
CA ALA A 53 6.32 -10.60 4.97
C ALA A 53 7.76 -10.11 5.25
N ASP A 54 8.33 -9.32 4.35
CA ASP A 54 9.67 -8.72 4.51
C ASP A 54 9.74 -7.82 5.76
N LEU A 55 8.72 -6.98 5.96
CA LEU A 55 8.66 -6.05 7.11
C LEU A 55 8.46 -6.80 8.43
N ALA A 56 7.60 -7.82 8.46
CA ALA A 56 7.38 -8.64 9.64
C ALA A 56 8.67 -9.37 10.08
N ALA A 57 9.43 -9.89 9.11
CA ALA A 57 10.72 -10.51 9.39
C ALA A 57 11.72 -9.52 10.02
N LEU A 58 11.76 -8.27 9.53
CA LEU A 58 12.60 -7.22 10.13
C LEU A 58 12.16 -6.82 11.53
N VAL A 59 10.85 -6.69 11.78
CA VAL A 59 10.33 -6.41 13.12
C VAL A 59 10.81 -7.47 14.12
N GLN A 60 10.68 -8.75 13.76
CA GLN A 60 11.14 -9.87 14.57
C GLN A 60 12.66 -9.88 14.73
N HIS A 61 13.42 -9.57 13.66
CA HIS A 61 14.88 -9.47 13.71
C HIS A 61 15.36 -8.44 14.74
N HIS A 62 14.66 -7.30 14.85
CA HIS A 62 14.96 -6.28 15.85
C HIS A 62 14.32 -6.54 17.23
N GLY A 63 13.72 -7.72 17.44
CA GLY A 63 13.15 -8.14 18.72
C GLY A 63 11.80 -7.50 19.04
N GLY A 64 11.08 -7.02 18.03
CA GLY A 64 9.71 -6.52 18.14
C GLY A 64 8.66 -7.57 17.83
N GLU A 65 7.41 -7.27 18.17
CA GLU A 65 6.24 -8.03 17.76
C GLU A 65 5.68 -7.46 16.46
N ALA A 66 5.63 -8.29 15.41
CA ALA A 66 5.07 -7.92 14.12
C ALA A 66 3.55 -7.91 14.22
N VAL A 67 2.95 -6.79 13.82
CA VAL A 67 1.49 -6.71 13.70
C VAL A 67 1.00 -7.63 12.57
N ASP A 68 -0.06 -8.39 12.83
CA ASP A 68 -0.62 -9.40 11.93
C ASP A 68 -1.85 -8.91 11.14
N HIS A 69 -2.29 -7.69 11.42
CA HIS A 69 -3.47 -7.10 10.82
C HIS A 69 -3.22 -5.67 10.32
N GLY A 70 -4.03 -5.27 9.34
CA GLY A 70 -4.11 -3.89 8.87
C GLY A 70 -4.65 -2.95 9.94
N SER A 71 -4.79 -1.66 9.64
CA SER A 71 -5.39 -0.75 10.61
C SER A 71 -6.91 -0.96 10.69
N ALA A 72 -7.49 -0.83 11.89
CA ALA A 72 -8.94 -0.94 12.11
C ALA A 72 -9.79 0.01 11.25
N THR A 73 -9.14 0.98 10.60
CA THR A 73 -9.77 1.96 9.72
C THR A 73 -9.01 2.16 8.40
N GLY A 74 -8.27 1.16 7.92
CA GLY A 74 -7.36 1.24 6.76
C GLY A 74 -7.87 2.14 5.64
N ALA A 75 -6.95 2.91 5.05
CA ALA A 75 -7.25 3.84 3.96
C ALA A 75 -8.10 3.16 2.88
N VAL A 76 -7.84 1.88 2.62
CA VAL A 76 -8.61 1.10 1.66
C VAL A 76 -9.98 0.66 2.18
N HIS A 77 -10.18 0.35 3.47
CA HIS A 77 -11.52 -0.02 3.97
C HIS A 77 -12.49 1.17 3.90
N ARG A 78 -12.05 2.39 4.25
CA ARG A 78 -12.89 3.60 4.13
C ARG A 78 -13.01 4.07 2.69
N GLY A 79 -11.94 3.96 1.91
CA GLY A 79 -11.93 4.21 0.47
C GLY A 79 -12.96 3.35 -0.25
N TRP A 80 -12.94 2.05 0.03
CA TRP A 80 -13.84 1.06 -0.52
C TRP A 80 -15.32 1.27 -0.15
N LEU A 81 -15.61 1.57 1.13
CA LEU A 81 -16.97 1.91 1.55
C LEU A 81 -17.49 3.19 0.88
N LYS A 82 -16.62 4.19 0.65
CA LYS A 82 -16.98 5.41 -0.08
C LYS A 82 -17.22 5.15 -1.57
N VAL A 83 -16.41 4.28 -2.20
CA VAL A 83 -16.60 3.84 -3.59
C VAL A 83 -17.96 3.14 -3.73
N LYS A 84 -18.31 2.23 -2.82
CA LYS A 84 -19.63 1.58 -2.82
C LYS A 84 -20.80 2.52 -2.51
N ALA A 85 -20.60 3.53 -1.66
CA ALA A 85 -21.66 4.45 -1.23
C ALA A 85 -21.99 5.54 -2.27
N ALA A 86 -21.06 5.87 -3.17
CA ALA A 86 -21.29 6.78 -4.29
C ALA A 86 -22.05 6.03 -5.41
N VAL A 87 -23.36 5.84 -5.22
CA VAL A 87 -24.25 5.19 -6.19
C VAL A 87 -24.12 5.85 -7.57
N GLY A 88 -23.65 5.08 -8.56
CA GLY A 88 -23.41 5.47 -9.97
C GLY A 88 -21.97 5.22 -10.49
N ALA A 89 -21.06 4.74 -9.64
CA ALA A 89 -19.61 4.89 -9.79
C ALA A 89 -18.79 3.63 -10.13
N ASP A 90 -19.33 2.65 -10.85
CA ASP A 90 -18.60 1.44 -11.31
C ASP A 90 -17.76 1.68 -12.58
N SER A 91 -17.22 2.89 -12.76
CA SER A 91 -16.29 3.15 -13.86
C SER A 91 -14.88 2.77 -13.44
N ASP A 92 -14.13 2.12 -14.33
CA ASP A 92 -12.70 1.83 -14.16
C ASP A 92 -11.93 3.07 -13.65
N ALA A 93 -12.30 4.27 -14.12
CA ALA A 93 -11.71 5.52 -13.68
C ALA A 93 -11.93 5.82 -12.18
N SER A 94 -13.13 5.55 -11.63
CA SER A 94 -13.43 5.78 -10.21
C SER A 94 -12.64 4.83 -9.31
N ILE A 95 -12.52 3.56 -9.70
CA ILE A 95 -11.77 2.55 -8.94
C ILE A 95 -10.27 2.91 -8.96
N LEU A 96 -9.74 3.30 -10.13
CA LEU A 96 -8.35 3.70 -10.28
C LEU A 96 -8.03 5.01 -9.53
N ASP A 97 -8.98 5.94 -9.42
CA ASP A 97 -8.83 7.19 -8.65
C ASP A 97 -8.70 6.92 -7.14
N GLU A 98 -9.43 5.93 -6.60
CA GLU A 98 -9.25 5.49 -5.21
C GLU A 98 -7.95 4.70 -5.01
N ALA A 99 -7.57 3.86 -5.98
CA ALA A 99 -6.29 3.15 -5.94
C ALA A 99 -5.11 4.12 -5.93
N GLU A 100 -5.14 5.17 -6.77
CA GLU A 100 -4.10 6.21 -6.81
C GLU A 100 -3.98 6.92 -5.45
N ARG A 101 -5.10 7.30 -4.83
CA ARG A 101 -5.11 7.88 -3.48
C ARG A 101 -4.47 6.96 -2.44
N GLY A 102 -4.73 5.66 -2.53
CA GLY A 102 -4.13 4.65 -1.67
C GLY A 102 -2.61 4.58 -1.82
N GLU A 103 -2.12 4.55 -3.06
CA GLU A 103 -0.67 4.52 -3.34
C GLU A 103 0.03 5.84 -3.02
N ASP A 104 -0.61 6.99 -3.21
CA ASP A 104 -0.10 8.28 -2.75
C ASP A 104 0.17 8.26 -1.23
N ALA A 105 -0.78 7.74 -0.46
CA ALA A 105 -0.64 7.59 0.98
C ALA A 105 0.44 6.55 1.35
N ASN A 106 0.62 5.50 0.56
CA ASN A 106 1.67 4.50 0.72
C ASN A 106 3.07 5.14 0.51
N VAL A 107 3.26 5.83 -0.61
CA VAL A 107 4.50 6.58 -0.93
C VAL A 107 4.82 7.60 0.15
N ALA A 108 3.83 8.34 0.65
CA ALA A 108 4.02 9.32 1.72
C ALA A 108 4.55 8.67 3.02
N ARG A 109 4.08 7.47 3.39
CA ARG A 109 4.57 6.73 4.56
C ARG A 109 6.01 6.29 4.41
N TYR A 110 6.39 5.74 3.24
CA TYR A 110 7.79 5.40 2.97
C TYR A 110 8.70 6.64 3.02
N ARG A 111 8.29 7.76 2.39
CA ARG A 111 9.04 9.03 2.45
C ARG A 111 9.17 9.55 3.87
N LYS A 112 8.19 9.34 4.74
CA LYS A 112 8.28 9.68 6.16
C LYS A 112 9.28 8.77 6.89
N ALA A 113 9.20 7.45 6.66
CA ALA A 113 10.11 6.48 7.28
C ALA A 113 11.58 6.75 6.92
N LEU A 114 11.86 7.05 5.65
CA LEU A 114 13.22 7.37 5.17
C LEU A 114 13.81 8.68 5.73
N LYS A 115 13.00 9.52 6.40
CA LYS A 115 13.49 10.73 7.09
C LYS A 115 13.94 10.46 8.53
N ALA A 116 13.78 9.24 9.04
CA ALA A 116 14.25 8.88 10.37
C ALA A 116 15.78 8.95 10.43
N ASP A 117 16.30 9.50 11.52
CA ASP A 117 17.73 9.74 11.70
C ASP A 117 18.46 8.46 12.14
N SER A 118 19.39 7.98 11.32
CA SER A 118 20.26 6.84 11.66
C SER A 118 19.51 5.50 11.78
N LEU A 119 18.70 5.14 10.77
CA LEU A 119 18.12 3.80 10.66
C LEU A 119 19.23 2.73 10.55
N PRO A 120 19.02 1.52 11.12
CA PRO A 120 19.87 0.36 10.84
C PRO A 120 20.00 0.10 9.34
N ALA A 121 21.18 -0.35 8.89
CA ALA A 121 21.52 -0.46 7.47
C ALA A 121 20.60 -1.43 6.70
N ASP A 122 20.24 -2.55 7.32
CA ASP A 122 19.30 -3.55 6.81
C ASP A 122 17.87 -3.00 6.67
N VAL A 123 17.43 -2.23 7.66
CA VAL A 123 16.14 -1.51 7.63
C VAL A 123 16.12 -0.48 6.52
N LEU A 124 17.14 0.37 6.46
CA LEU A 124 17.25 1.41 5.43
C LEU A 124 17.24 0.81 4.02
N ALA A 125 18.04 -0.24 3.78
CA ALA A 125 18.09 -0.92 2.49
C ALA A 125 16.73 -1.51 2.08
N THR A 126 15.99 -2.08 3.04
CA THR A 126 14.68 -2.67 2.77
C THR A 126 13.62 -1.59 2.50
N ILE A 127 13.56 -0.55 3.34
CA ILE A 127 12.60 0.56 3.18
C ILE A 127 12.86 1.30 1.87
N ASP A 128 14.12 1.54 1.49
CA ASP A 128 14.45 2.22 0.23
C ASP A 128 13.99 1.41 -1.00
N ARG A 129 14.31 0.11 -1.03
CA ARG A 129 13.85 -0.81 -2.10
C ARG A 129 12.32 -0.82 -2.22
N GLN A 130 11.62 -0.90 -1.10
CA GLN A 130 10.15 -0.92 -1.07
C GLN A 130 9.55 0.45 -1.42
N ALA A 131 10.17 1.55 -1.02
CA ALA A 131 9.76 2.91 -1.40
C ALA A 131 9.82 3.12 -2.92
N GLN A 132 10.88 2.63 -3.56
CA GLN A 132 10.98 2.67 -5.02
C GLN A 132 9.91 1.81 -5.70
N ALA A 133 9.57 0.66 -5.11
CA ALA A 133 8.48 -0.18 -5.62
C ALA A 133 7.12 0.49 -5.48
N ALA A 134 6.84 1.10 -4.33
CA ALA A 134 5.62 1.88 -4.10
C ALA A 134 5.48 3.04 -5.10
N GLN A 135 6.58 3.76 -5.39
CA GLN A 135 6.55 4.84 -6.38
C GLN A 135 6.21 4.31 -7.79
N ARG A 136 6.76 3.16 -8.20
CA ARG A 136 6.42 2.55 -9.50
C ARG A 136 4.96 2.13 -9.57
N SER A 137 4.43 1.49 -8.53
CA SER A 137 3.02 1.11 -8.45
C SER A 137 2.08 2.32 -8.52
N HIS A 138 2.42 3.40 -7.80
CA HIS A 138 1.71 4.67 -7.88
C HIS A 138 1.67 5.21 -9.32
N ASP A 139 2.83 5.27 -9.98
CA ASP A 139 2.94 5.85 -11.32
C ASP A 139 2.18 5.02 -12.36
N GLU A 140 2.18 3.69 -12.23
CA GLU A 140 1.40 2.77 -13.06
C GLU A 140 -0.11 3.01 -12.88
N ILE A 141 -0.59 3.05 -11.63
CA ILE A 141 -2.01 3.28 -11.31
C ILE A 141 -2.47 4.65 -11.82
N LYS A 142 -1.66 5.69 -11.64
CA LYS A 142 -1.92 7.02 -12.19
C LYS A 142 -2.06 6.99 -13.71
N ALA A 143 -1.13 6.33 -14.41
CA ALA A 143 -1.19 6.22 -15.87
C ALA A 143 -2.44 5.49 -16.35
N MET A 144 -2.82 4.40 -15.68
CA MET A 144 -4.07 3.68 -15.97
C MET A 144 -5.29 4.55 -15.73
N ARG A 145 -5.31 5.31 -14.63
CA ARG A 145 -6.39 6.24 -14.29
C ARG A 145 -6.57 7.31 -15.35
N ASP A 146 -5.48 7.93 -15.78
CA ASP A 146 -5.49 8.97 -16.82
C ASP A 146 -5.98 8.41 -18.16
N ALA A 147 -5.54 7.19 -18.51
CA ALA A 147 -6.02 6.50 -19.71
C ALA A 147 -7.52 6.14 -19.63
N ALA A 148 -8.04 5.77 -18.46
CA ALA A 148 -9.45 5.50 -18.26
C ALA A 148 -10.30 6.78 -18.37
N LYS A 149 -9.86 7.89 -17.78
CA LYS A 149 -10.54 9.20 -17.88
C LYS A 149 -10.55 9.74 -19.31
N ALA A 150 -9.51 9.50 -20.10
CA ALA A 150 -9.46 9.94 -21.50
C ALA A 150 -10.42 9.18 -22.44
N LYS A 151 -10.94 8.02 -22.02
CA LYS A 151 -11.87 7.18 -22.78
C LYS A 151 -13.34 7.37 -22.38
N ALA A 152 -13.59 8.07 -21.28
CA ALA A 152 -14.92 8.36 -20.73
C ALA A 152 -15.50 9.65 -21.33
#